data_AF-A0A328U176-F1
#
_entry.id   AF-A0A328U176-F1
#
_cell.length_a   1.000
_cell.length_b   1.000
_cell.length_c   1.000
_cell.angle_alpha   90.00
_cell.angle_beta   90.00
_cell.angle_gamma   90.00
#
_symmetry.space_group_name_H-M   'P 1'
#
loop_
_entity.id
_entity.type
_entity.pdbx_description
1 polymer ?
#
loop_
_entity_poly.entity_id
_entity_poly.type
_entity_poly.pdbx_seq_one_letter_code
_entity_poly.pdbx_strand_id
1 'polypeptide(L)'
;MSDIIDYEIRYSTKNIADMLRIESVTVRKYASALERAGYAFDRNTAKNRSYSGRDAAAFRFMHLIRMQSGVTVEAAALMTVQRSNAASTELQPVDRNEDDLLPQPYNGRYEIIASEVLKIRTEFEAVRDMTVEQTERLNRIAALSERYEQMVGFQKELMLQMQQLAAAEQAEELRTQRVNDQLIEHRIKMNLKRTALSIWNEKPERERTMKAGWFRRLENEAARESFIRNYIDDHYEEELRKAHGLEP
;
A
#
# COMPACT_ATOMS: atom_id res chain seq x y z
N MET A 1 -62.65 -34.44 21.36
CA MET A 1 -63.44 -33.27 20.93
C MET A 1 -62.71 -32.05 21.45
N SER A 2 -61.82 -31.50 20.61
CA SER A 2 -61.15 -30.21 20.86
C SER A 2 -61.05 -29.52 19.51
N ASP A 3 -61.87 -28.49 19.34
CA ASP A 3 -61.87 -27.61 18.18
C ASP A 3 -60.48 -26.99 18.01
N ILE A 4 -59.75 -27.44 16.99
CA ILE A 4 -58.57 -26.74 16.50
C ILE A 4 -59.12 -25.55 15.71
N ILE A 5 -59.30 -24.43 16.40
CA ILE A 5 -59.49 -23.14 15.75
C ILE A 5 -58.20 -22.85 15.00
N ASP A 6 -58.23 -23.05 13.69
CA ASP A 6 -57.14 -22.69 12.78
C ASP A 6 -56.95 -21.16 12.85
N TYR A 7 -55.97 -20.72 13.64
CA TYR A 7 -55.66 -19.31 13.81
C TYR A 7 -54.86 -18.85 12.59
N GLU A 8 -55.55 -18.65 11.48
CA GLU A 8 -54.93 -18.16 10.25
C GLU A 8 -54.36 -16.75 10.52
N ILE A 9 -53.03 -16.63 10.59
CA ILE A 9 -52.36 -15.36 10.91
C ILE A 9 -52.69 -14.35 9.80
N ARG A 10 -53.49 -13.34 10.15
CA ARG A 10 -53.84 -12.22 9.27
C ARG A 10 -52.94 -11.01 9.56
N TYR A 11 -52.29 -10.50 8.53
CA TYR A 11 -51.41 -9.34 8.57
C TYR A 11 -52.16 -8.08 8.15
N SER A 12 -51.90 -6.98 8.86
CA SER A 12 -52.35 -5.65 8.45
C SER A 12 -51.36 -5.00 7.48
N THR A 13 -51.76 -3.88 6.87
CA THR A 13 -50.85 -3.05 6.03
C THR A 13 -49.59 -2.63 6.78
N LYS A 14 -49.71 -2.35 8.09
CA LYS A 14 -48.56 -2.01 8.93
C LYS A 14 -47.60 -3.19 9.08
N ASN A 15 -48.11 -4.40 9.29
CA ASN A 15 -47.26 -5.58 9.42
C ASN A 15 -46.48 -5.88 8.13
N ILE A 16 -47.11 -5.70 6.97
CA ILE A 16 -46.42 -5.86 5.67
C ILE A 16 -45.37 -4.76 5.47
N ALA A 17 -45.67 -3.52 5.86
CA ALA A 17 -44.74 -2.40 5.79
C ALA A 17 -43.48 -2.66 6.63
N ASP A 18 -43.66 -3.12 7.88
CA ASP A 18 -42.58 -3.47 8.80
C ASP A 18 -41.74 -4.64 8.26
N MET A 19 -42.39 -5.67 7.71
CA MET A 19 -41.73 -6.86 7.15
C MET A 19 -40.82 -6.51 5.96
N LEU A 20 -41.26 -5.59 5.10
CA LEU A 20 -40.53 -5.20 3.90
C LEU A 20 -39.64 -3.97 4.12
N ARG A 21 -39.69 -3.37 5.31
CA ARG A 21 -39.01 -2.10 5.64
C ARG A 21 -39.33 -0.99 4.63
N ILE A 22 -40.60 -0.86 4.27
CA ILE A 22 -41.11 0.20 3.39
C ILE A 22 -42.25 0.95 4.06
N GLU A 23 -42.54 2.16 3.58
CA GLU A 23 -43.67 2.92 4.10
C GLU A 23 -45.01 2.24 3.79
N SER A 24 -45.97 2.36 4.74
CA SER A 24 -47.33 1.83 4.56
C SER A 24 -48.04 2.37 3.31
N VAL A 25 -47.68 3.57 2.85
CA VAL A 25 -48.21 4.16 1.61
C VAL A 25 -47.77 3.33 0.38
N THR A 26 -46.53 2.85 0.37
CA THR A 26 -45.98 2.00 -0.68
C THR A 26 -46.67 0.63 -0.70
N VAL A 27 -46.96 0.05 0.48
CA VAL A 27 -47.74 -1.20 0.58
C VAL A 27 -49.14 -1.02 -0.02
N ARG A 28 -49.84 0.10 0.27
CA ARG A 28 -51.16 0.38 -0.31
C ARG A 28 -51.10 0.58 -1.83
N LYS A 29 -50.04 1.21 -2.34
CA LYS A 29 -49.78 1.36 -3.77
C LYS A 29 -49.59 -0.01 -4.44
N TYR A 30 -48.82 -0.89 -3.80
CA TYR A 30 -48.60 -2.26 -4.28
C TYR A 30 -49.88 -3.08 -4.26
N ALA A 31 -50.65 -3.03 -3.17
CA ALA A 31 -51.93 -3.72 -3.06
C ALA A 31 -52.89 -3.29 -4.19
N SER A 32 -52.99 -2.00 -4.45
CA SER A 32 -53.88 -1.47 -5.50
C SER A 32 -53.38 -1.83 -6.91
N ALA A 33 -52.07 -2.00 -7.12
CA ALA A 33 -51.54 -2.49 -8.39
C ALA A 33 -51.78 -4.00 -8.58
N LEU A 34 -51.65 -4.79 -7.51
CA LEU A 34 -51.95 -6.23 -7.51
C LEU A 34 -53.45 -6.48 -7.77
N GLU A 35 -54.35 -5.74 -7.12
CA GLU A 35 -55.79 -5.83 -7.38
C GLU A 35 -56.14 -5.48 -8.83
N ARG A 36 -55.55 -4.41 -9.38
CA ARG A 36 -55.71 -4.05 -10.80
C ARG A 36 -55.19 -5.13 -11.75
N ALA A 37 -54.15 -5.86 -11.36
CA ALA A 37 -53.57 -6.96 -12.11
C ALA A 37 -54.33 -8.29 -11.93
N GLY A 38 -55.40 -8.33 -11.12
CA GLY A 38 -56.24 -9.51 -10.92
C GLY A 38 -55.94 -10.32 -9.65
N TYR A 39 -55.14 -9.79 -8.72
CA TYR A 39 -54.94 -10.41 -7.40
C TYR A 39 -56.13 -10.10 -6.47
N ALA A 40 -56.67 -11.10 -5.78
CA ALA A 40 -57.73 -10.91 -4.80
C ALA A 40 -57.14 -10.89 -3.38
N PHE A 41 -57.44 -9.85 -2.60
CA PHE A 41 -57.16 -9.80 -1.17
C PHE A 41 -58.44 -9.95 -0.36
N ASP A 42 -58.33 -10.65 0.76
CA ASP A 42 -59.41 -10.72 1.73
C ASP A 42 -59.64 -9.36 2.41
N ARG A 43 -60.88 -9.14 2.83
CA ARG A 43 -61.28 -7.96 3.60
C ARG A 43 -61.81 -8.41 4.94
N ASN A 44 -61.42 -7.71 6.00
CA ASN A 44 -61.94 -7.98 7.33
C ASN A 44 -63.38 -7.44 7.50
N THR A 45 -63.97 -7.68 8.66
CA THR A 45 -65.33 -7.22 9.05
C THR A 45 -65.51 -5.70 8.94
N ALA A 46 -64.42 -4.92 9.03
CA ALA A 46 -64.40 -3.48 8.85
C ALA A 46 -64.12 -3.03 7.39
N LYS A 47 -64.23 -3.94 6.41
CA LYS A 47 -63.95 -3.75 4.97
C LYS A 47 -62.51 -3.34 4.62
N ASN A 48 -61.58 -3.41 5.58
CA ASN A 48 -60.17 -3.15 5.38
C ASN A 48 -59.46 -4.41 4.84
N ARG A 49 -58.45 -4.23 3.98
CA ARG A 49 -57.64 -5.35 3.45
C ARG A 49 -56.95 -6.09 4.60
N SER A 50 -57.07 -7.41 4.60
CA SER A 50 -56.51 -8.33 5.59
C SER A 50 -55.68 -9.36 4.85
N TYR A 51 -54.37 -9.37 5.08
CA TYR A 51 -53.43 -10.13 4.25
C TYR A 51 -53.12 -11.49 4.88
N SER A 52 -53.17 -12.56 4.09
CA SER A 52 -52.71 -13.89 4.48
C SER A 52 -51.18 -14.04 4.39
N GLY A 53 -50.64 -15.17 4.85
CA GLY A 53 -49.23 -15.50 4.60
C GLY A 53 -48.88 -15.61 3.11
N ARG A 54 -49.84 -16.04 2.28
CA ARG A 54 -49.72 -16.06 0.81
C ARG A 54 -49.58 -14.65 0.24
N ASP A 55 -50.37 -13.71 0.75
CA ASP A 55 -50.32 -12.32 0.32
C ASP A 55 -48.98 -11.68 0.70
N ALA A 56 -48.47 -11.99 1.90
CA ALA A 56 -47.15 -11.53 2.33
C ALA A 56 -46.02 -12.03 1.39
N ALA A 57 -46.12 -13.27 0.91
CA ALA A 57 -45.19 -13.80 -0.08
C ALA A 57 -45.30 -13.08 -1.44
N ALA A 58 -46.52 -12.75 -1.87
CA ALA A 58 -46.75 -11.95 -3.08
C ALA A 58 -46.13 -10.55 -2.95
N PHE A 59 -46.29 -9.88 -1.81
CA PHE A 59 -45.67 -8.58 -1.56
C PHE A 59 -44.14 -8.66 -1.54
N ARG A 60 -43.53 -9.70 -0.94
CA ARG A 60 -42.07 -9.90 -0.97
C ARG A 60 -41.55 -10.04 -2.39
N PHE A 61 -42.22 -10.86 -3.20
CA PHE A 61 -41.82 -11.07 -4.59
C PHE A 61 -41.96 -9.79 -5.42
N MET A 62 -43.10 -9.10 -5.30
CA MET A 62 -43.30 -7.82 -5.97
C MET A 62 -42.26 -6.76 -5.56
N HIS A 63 -41.91 -6.71 -4.28
CA HIS A 63 -40.89 -5.79 -3.76
C HIS A 63 -39.51 -6.08 -4.34
N LEU A 64 -39.11 -7.36 -4.40
CA LEU A 64 -37.84 -7.78 -4.98
C LEU A 64 -37.71 -7.38 -6.45
N ILE A 65 -38.78 -7.56 -7.24
CA ILE A 65 -38.81 -7.12 -8.65
C ILE A 65 -38.66 -5.60 -8.74
N ARG A 66 -39.30 -4.84 -7.84
CA ARG A 66 -39.23 -3.38 -7.84
C ARG A 66 -37.87 -2.80 -7.44
N MET A 67 -37.01 -3.58 -6.79
CA MET A 67 -35.62 -3.20 -6.56
C MET A 67 -34.75 -3.30 -7.82
N GLN A 68 -35.19 -4.00 -8.87
CA GLN A 68 -34.49 -4.03 -10.14
C GLN A 68 -34.79 -2.75 -10.93
N SER A 69 -33.74 -2.11 -11.47
CA SER A 69 -33.84 -0.85 -12.21
C SER A 69 -34.70 -1.02 -13.47
N GLY A 70 -35.61 -0.08 -13.71
CA GLY A 70 -36.42 -0.02 -14.95
C GLY A 70 -37.79 -0.72 -14.91
N VAL A 71 -38.13 -1.48 -13.86
CA VAL A 71 -39.43 -2.17 -13.78
C VAL A 71 -40.52 -1.27 -13.19
N THR A 72 -41.66 -1.09 -13.84
CA THR A 72 -42.79 -0.30 -13.30
C THR A 72 -43.56 -1.06 -12.22
N VAL A 73 -44.37 -0.35 -11.41
CA VAL A 73 -45.22 -0.96 -10.36
C VAL A 73 -46.25 -1.92 -10.98
N GLU A 74 -46.81 -1.54 -12.11
CA GLU A 74 -47.78 -2.31 -12.88
C GLU A 74 -47.17 -3.59 -13.46
N ALA A 75 -45.97 -3.50 -14.05
CA ALA A 75 -45.26 -4.67 -14.57
C ALA A 75 -44.90 -5.67 -13.46
N ALA A 76 -44.42 -5.17 -12.32
CA ALA A 76 -44.12 -6.02 -11.16
C ALA A 76 -45.39 -6.70 -10.60
N ALA A 77 -46.53 -6.01 -10.60
CA ALA A 77 -47.81 -6.58 -10.18
C ALA A 77 -48.25 -7.72 -11.11
N LEU A 78 -48.17 -7.52 -12.43
CA LEU A 78 -48.53 -8.55 -13.42
C LEU A 78 -47.67 -9.82 -13.26
N MET A 79 -46.36 -9.67 -13.14
CA MET A 79 -45.43 -10.80 -12.92
C MET A 79 -45.73 -11.56 -11.62
N THR A 80 -46.14 -10.83 -10.58
CA THR A 80 -46.52 -11.42 -9.29
C THR A 80 -47.81 -12.24 -9.38
N VAL A 81 -48.82 -11.73 -10.08
CA VAL A 81 -50.10 -12.44 -10.30
C VAL A 81 -49.90 -13.69 -11.17
N GLN A 82 -49.10 -13.60 -12.23
CA GLN A 82 -48.79 -14.75 -13.07
C GLN A 82 -48.13 -15.88 -12.27
N ARG A 83 -47.18 -15.54 -11.38
CA ARG A 83 -46.55 -16.51 -10.48
C ARG A 83 -47.55 -17.12 -9.49
N SER A 84 -48.46 -16.32 -8.92
CA SER A 84 -49.46 -16.84 -7.98
C SER A 84 -50.49 -17.74 -8.65
N ASN A 85 -50.80 -17.49 -9.93
CA ASN A 85 -51.73 -18.28 -10.71
C ASN A 85 -51.10 -19.59 -11.19
N ALA A 86 -49.83 -19.57 -11.62
CA ALA A 86 -49.08 -20.78 -11.96
C ALA A 86 -49.01 -21.76 -10.79
N ALA A 87 -48.86 -21.25 -9.56
CA ALA A 87 -48.91 -22.07 -8.34
C ALA A 87 -50.34 -22.57 -7.98
N SER A 88 -51.39 -22.00 -8.58
CA SER A 88 -52.79 -22.41 -8.35
C SER A 88 -53.31 -23.37 -9.44
N THR A 89 -52.72 -23.36 -10.63
CA THR A 89 -53.07 -24.27 -11.74
C THR A 89 -52.71 -25.73 -11.47
N GLU A 90 -51.85 -26.02 -10.48
CA GLU A 90 -51.52 -27.39 -10.04
C GLU A 90 -52.57 -28.04 -9.11
N LEU A 91 -53.68 -27.36 -8.78
CA LEU A 91 -54.71 -27.87 -7.87
C LEU A 91 -56.11 -27.74 -8.47
N GLN A 92 -56.46 -28.60 -9.43
CA GLN A 92 -57.87 -28.94 -9.67
C GLN A 92 -58.31 -30.03 -8.68
N PRO A 93 -59.54 -29.99 -8.13
CA PRO A 93 -60.02 -31.00 -7.21
C PRO A 93 -60.37 -32.25 -8.00
N VAL A 94 -59.56 -33.31 -7.82
CA VAL A 94 -59.88 -34.66 -8.28
C VAL A 94 -60.97 -35.23 -7.38
N ASP A 95 -62.06 -35.67 -7.99
CA ASP A 95 -63.14 -36.45 -7.36
C ASP A 95 -62.53 -37.74 -6.78
N ARG A 96 -62.41 -37.82 -5.45
CA ARG A 96 -61.62 -38.88 -4.78
C ARG A 96 -62.47 -40.13 -4.58
N ASN A 97 -62.21 -41.16 -5.37
CA ASN A 97 -62.50 -42.54 -4.98
C ASN A 97 -61.42 -43.01 -3.98
N GLU A 98 -61.83 -43.63 -2.87
CA GLU A 98 -60.96 -44.04 -1.76
C GLU A 98 -59.93 -45.14 -2.10
N ASP A 99 -59.95 -45.69 -3.32
CA ASP A 99 -59.01 -46.72 -3.78
C ASP A 99 -57.63 -46.19 -4.24
N ASP A 100 -57.43 -44.88 -4.34
CA ASP A 100 -56.19 -44.28 -4.88
C ASP A 100 -55.08 -44.06 -3.82
N LEU A 101 -55.16 -44.74 -2.67
CA LEU A 101 -54.24 -44.64 -1.52
C LEU A 101 -52.90 -45.38 -1.70
N LEU A 102 -52.48 -45.68 -2.94
CA LEU A 102 -51.12 -46.17 -3.18
C LEU A 102 -50.15 -44.98 -3.34
N PRO A 103 -49.09 -44.88 -2.52
CA PRO A 103 -48.12 -43.79 -2.64
C PRO A 103 -47.45 -43.80 -4.03
N GLN A 104 -47.71 -42.78 -4.84
CA GLN A 104 -46.94 -42.54 -6.07
C GLN A 104 -45.46 -42.32 -5.72
N PRO A 105 -44.50 -42.88 -6.48
CA PRO A 105 -43.10 -42.94 -6.07
C PRO A 105 -42.43 -41.56 -6.11
N TYR A 106 -42.19 -40.98 -4.94
CA TYR A 106 -41.42 -39.74 -4.74
C TYR A 106 -39.91 -39.88 -5.07
N ASN A 107 -39.46 -40.99 -5.67
CA ASN A 107 -38.05 -41.39 -5.73
C ASN A 107 -37.17 -40.46 -6.60
N GLY A 108 -37.67 -39.99 -7.75
CA GLY A 108 -36.84 -39.22 -8.69
C GLY A 108 -36.41 -37.83 -8.20
N ARG A 109 -37.22 -37.19 -7.33
CA ARG A 109 -36.89 -35.85 -6.80
C ARG A 109 -35.79 -35.91 -5.74
N TYR A 110 -35.75 -36.97 -4.93
CA TYR A 110 -34.68 -37.18 -3.95
C TYR A 110 -33.35 -37.51 -4.62
N GLU A 111 -33.36 -38.26 -5.72
CA GLU A 111 -32.16 -38.56 -6.51
C GLU A 111 -31.54 -37.30 -7.11
N ILE A 112 -32.36 -36.39 -7.67
CA ILE A 112 -31.88 -35.12 -8.21
C ILE A 112 -31.25 -34.28 -7.09
N ILE A 113 -31.94 -34.11 -5.96
CA ILE A 113 -31.41 -33.34 -4.83
C ILE A 113 -30.12 -33.96 -4.28
N ALA A 114 -30.06 -35.28 -4.14
CA ALA A 114 -28.86 -35.97 -3.69
C ALA A 114 -27.67 -35.76 -4.65
N SER A 115 -27.93 -35.78 -5.96
CA SER A 115 -26.91 -35.52 -6.97
C SER A 115 -26.40 -34.07 -6.95
N GLU A 116 -27.28 -33.09 -6.75
CA GLU A 116 -26.90 -31.68 -6.65
C GLU A 116 -26.14 -31.38 -5.35
N VAL A 117 -26.54 -31.98 -4.23
CA VAL A 117 -25.79 -31.88 -2.96
C VAL A 117 -24.38 -32.47 -3.11
N LEU A 118 -24.24 -33.59 -3.82
CA LEU A 118 -22.93 -34.18 -4.08
C LEU A 118 -22.05 -33.27 -4.95
N LYS A 119 -22.61 -32.67 -6.01
CA LYS A 119 -21.89 -31.69 -6.86
C LYS A 119 -21.42 -30.50 -6.06
N ILE A 120 -22.32 -29.87 -5.29
CA ILE A 120 -22.00 -28.72 -4.43
C ILE A 120 -20.87 -29.07 -3.46
N ARG A 121 -20.92 -30.27 -2.87
CA ARG A 121 -19.87 -30.73 -1.97
C ARG A 121 -18.52 -30.83 -2.69
N THR A 122 -18.48 -31.44 -3.88
CA THR A 122 -17.24 -31.56 -4.66
C THR A 122 -16.69 -30.20 -5.10
N GLU A 123 -17.55 -29.27 -5.49
CA GLU A 123 -17.16 -27.89 -5.82
C GLU A 123 -16.65 -27.15 -4.59
N PHE A 124 -17.29 -27.32 -3.43
CA PHE A 124 -16.85 -26.73 -2.17
C PHE A 124 -15.49 -27.27 -1.72
N GLU A 125 -15.25 -28.57 -1.86
CA GLU A 125 -13.96 -29.19 -1.59
C GLU A 125 -12.87 -28.61 -2.52
N ALA A 126 -13.16 -28.46 -3.83
CA ALA A 126 -12.23 -27.85 -4.77
C ALA A 126 -11.91 -26.37 -4.46
N VAL A 127 -12.93 -25.58 -4.08
CA VAL A 127 -12.75 -24.18 -3.67
C VAL A 127 -11.93 -24.09 -2.39
N ARG A 128 -12.16 -25.00 -1.43
CA ARG A 128 -11.40 -25.04 -0.18
C ARG A 128 -9.93 -25.31 -0.46
N ASP A 129 -9.63 -26.31 -1.28
CA ASP A 129 -8.25 -26.69 -1.60
C ASP A 129 -7.54 -25.57 -2.36
N MET A 130 -8.21 -24.92 -3.31
CA MET A 130 -7.70 -23.72 -3.98
C MET A 130 -7.42 -22.58 -2.97
N THR A 131 -8.28 -22.39 -1.98
CA THR A 131 -8.09 -21.35 -0.96
C THR A 131 -6.86 -21.63 -0.09
N VAL A 132 -6.62 -22.91 0.25
CA VAL A 132 -5.40 -23.33 0.97
C VAL A 132 -4.16 -23.03 0.11
N GLU A 133 -4.17 -23.41 -1.16
CA GLU A 133 -3.06 -23.15 -2.08
C GLU A 133 -2.76 -21.65 -2.23
N GLN A 134 -3.80 -20.82 -2.38
CA GLN A 134 -3.64 -19.36 -2.43
C GLN A 134 -3.04 -18.80 -1.14
N THR A 135 -3.48 -19.32 0.01
CA THR A 135 -2.92 -18.91 1.32
C THR A 135 -1.44 -19.27 1.42
N GLU A 136 -1.05 -20.47 1.00
CA GLU A 136 0.36 -20.87 0.97
C GLU A 136 1.20 -20.03 0.00
N ARG A 137 0.62 -19.64 -1.15
CA ARG A 137 1.28 -18.75 -2.11
C ARG A 137 1.50 -17.35 -1.51
N LEU A 138 0.51 -16.80 -0.82
CA LEU A 138 0.63 -15.52 -0.14
C LEU A 138 1.69 -15.56 0.96
N ASN A 139 1.72 -16.63 1.76
CA ASN A 139 2.74 -16.82 2.80
C ASN A 139 4.15 -16.89 2.19
N ARG A 140 4.31 -17.57 1.04
CA ARG A 140 5.58 -17.59 0.31
C ARG A 140 6.00 -16.20 -0.18
N ILE A 141 5.06 -15.41 -0.70
CA ILE A 141 5.33 -14.03 -1.13
C ILE A 141 5.73 -13.15 0.05
N ALA A 142 5.01 -13.25 1.18
CA ALA A 142 5.33 -12.50 2.39
C ALA A 142 6.74 -12.81 2.90
N ALA A 143 7.12 -14.09 2.97
CA ALA A 143 8.46 -14.50 3.37
C ALA A 143 9.56 -13.99 2.41
N LEU A 144 9.30 -13.98 1.11
CA LEU A 144 10.21 -13.40 0.13
C LEU A 144 10.34 -11.87 0.29
N SER A 145 9.23 -11.17 0.57
CA SER A 145 9.23 -9.73 0.82
C SER A 145 10.05 -9.38 2.05
N GLU A 146 9.87 -10.10 3.16
CA GLU A 146 10.64 -9.89 4.38
C GLU A 146 12.15 -10.08 4.14
N ARG A 147 12.53 -11.14 3.41
CA ARG A 147 13.93 -11.37 3.05
C ARG A 147 14.49 -10.26 2.15
N TYR A 148 13.68 -9.72 1.24
CA TYR A 148 14.07 -8.62 0.37
C TYR A 148 14.31 -7.34 1.18
N GLU A 149 13.43 -7.01 2.13
CA GLU A 149 13.60 -5.88 3.03
C GLU A 149 14.89 -5.99 3.86
N GLN A 150 15.20 -7.18 4.38
CA GLN A 150 16.47 -7.44 5.08
C GLN A 150 17.69 -7.21 4.18
N MET A 151 17.63 -7.68 2.93
CA MET A 151 18.72 -7.49 1.96
C MET A 151 18.93 -6.01 1.63
N VAL A 152 17.86 -5.26 1.41
CA VAL A 152 17.91 -3.81 1.16
C VAL A 152 18.48 -3.08 2.38
N GLY A 153 18.08 -3.47 3.59
CA GLY A 153 18.63 -2.94 4.84
C GLY A 153 20.15 -3.14 4.93
N PHE A 154 20.62 -4.37 4.68
CA PHE A 154 22.05 -4.70 4.66
C PHE A 154 22.82 -3.92 3.58
N GLN A 155 22.26 -3.82 2.37
CA GLN A 155 22.88 -3.08 1.27
C GLN A 155 23.06 -1.59 1.62
N LYS A 156 22.05 -0.99 2.28
CA LYS A 156 22.12 0.40 2.73
C LYS A 156 23.19 0.61 3.79
N GLU A 157 23.30 -0.30 4.75
CA GLU A 157 24.34 -0.25 5.78
C GLU A 157 25.74 -0.38 5.17
N LEU A 158 25.93 -1.32 4.25
CA LEU A 158 27.18 -1.48 3.52
C LEU A 158 27.55 -0.23 2.72
N MET A 159 26.58 0.39 2.03
CA MET A 159 26.82 1.62 1.28
C MET A 159 27.24 2.78 2.19
N LEU A 160 26.63 2.91 3.37
CA LEU A 160 27.03 3.91 4.36
C LEU A 160 28.45 3.68 4.87
N GLN A 161 28.83 2.42 5.15
CA GLN A 161 30.18 2.06 5.55
C GLN A 161 31.21 2.38 4.45
N MET A 162 30.90 2.06 3.19
CA MET A 162 31.77 2.39 2.06
C MET A 162 31.97 3.90 1.91
N GLN A 163 30.92 4.70 2.09
CA GLN A 163 31.03 6.17 2.06
C GLN A 163 31.91 6.70 3.20
N GLN A 164 31.77 6.14 4.41
CA GLN A 164 32.61 6.53 5.55
C GLN A 164 34.08 6.18 5.32
N LEU A 165 34.36 4.99 4.78
CA LEU A 165 35.72 4.59 4.44
C LEU A 165 36.32 5.48 3.35
N ALA A 166 35.57 5.78 2.29
CA ALA A 166 36.02 6.69 1.24
C ALA A 166 36.30 8.10 1.78
N ALA A 167 35.43 8.62 2.66
CA ALA A 167 35.65 9.91 3.30
C ALA A 167 36.88 9.91 4.22
N ALA A 168 37.12 8.82 4.96
CA ALA A 168 38.29 8.65 5.80
C ALA A 168 39.58 8.59 4.97
N GLU A 169 39.57 7.85 3.86
CA GLU A 169 40.70 7.74 2.93
C GLU A 169 41.05 9.11 2.33
N GLN A 170 40.05 9.86 1.85
CA GLN A 170 40.26 11.22 1.35
C GLN A 170 40.82 12.17 2.42
N ALA A 171 40.33 12.07 3.67
CA ALA A 171 40.85 12.88 4.76
C ALA A 171 42.31 12.53 5.10
N GLU A 172 42.68 11.25 5.05
CA GLU A 172 44.04 10.78 5.25
C GLU A 172 44.98 11.23 4.11
N GLU A 173 44.51 11.16 2.86
CA GLU A 173 45.28 11.64 1.72
C GLU A 173 45.54 13.14 1.82
N LEU A 174 44.53 13.95 2.13
CA LEU A 174 44.69 15.39 2.36
C LEU A 174 45.64 15.70 3.52
N ARG A 175 45.59 14.93 4.60
CA ARG A 175 46.54 15.06 5.72
C ARG A 175 47.96 14.78 5.27
N THR A 176 48.15 13.71 4.49
CA THR A 176 49.45 13.30 3.97
C THR A 176 50.00 14.33 2.99
N GLN A 177 49.17 14.85 2.08
CA GLN A 177 49.53 15.95 1.17
C GLN A 177 49.97 17.19 1.96
N ARG A 178 49.20 17.64 2.95
CA ARG A 178 49.59 18.80 3.79
C ARG A 178 50.92 18.62 4.50
N VAL A 179 51.18 17.43 5.06
CA VAL A 179 52.46 17.14 5.71
C VAL A 179 53.59 17.16 4.68
N ASN A 180 53.39 16.56 3.51
CA ASN A 180 54.36 16.59 2.43
C ASN A 180 54.65 18.02 1.96
N ASP A 181 53.63 18.85 1.77
CA ASP A 181 53.77 20.25 1.37
C ASP A 181 54.58 21.04 2.40
N GLN A 182 54.27 20.88 3.69
CA GLN A 182 55.04 21.50 4.78
C GLN A 182 56.51 21.07 4.78
N LEU A 183 56.78 19.78 4.53
CA LEU A 183 58.15 19.26 4.44
C LEU A 183 58.88 19.82 3.22
N ILE A 184 58.21 19.94 2.08
CA ILE A 184 58.75 20.53 0.85
C ILE A 184 59.09 22.00 1.10
N GLU A 185 58.15 22.80 1.61
CA GLU A 185 58.38 24.20 1.95
C GLU A 185 59.55 24.38 2.91
N HIS A 186 59.62 23.55 3.95
CA HIS A 186 60.70 23.59 4.92
C HIS A 186 62.05 23.30 4.27
N ARG A 187 62.14 22.27 3.42
CA ARG A 187 63.37 21.94 2.68
C ARG A 187 63.80 23.07 1.76
N ILE A 188 62.86 23.68 1.03
CA ILE A 188 63.13 24.82 0.15
C ILE A 188 63.70 25.98 0.96
N LYS A 189 63.02 26.41 2.04
CA LYS A 189 63.49 27.51 2.90
C LYS A 189 64.87 27.21 3.49
N MET A 190 65.12 25.98 3.92
CA MET A 190 66.43 25.58 4.45
C MET A 190 67.53 25.59 3.38
N ASN A 191 67.23 25.15 2.17
CA ASN A 191 68.18 25.17 1.05
C ASN A 191 68.48 26.60 0.62
N LEU A 192 67.47 27.44 0.43
CA LEU A 192 67.64 28.87 0.10
C LEU A 192 68.45 29.60 1.17
N LYS A 193 68.17 29.34 2.46
CA LYS A 193 68.96 29.89 3.56
C LYS A 193 70.42 29.46 3.50
N ARG A 194 70.69 28.18 3.21
CA ARG A 194 72.06 27.66 3.07
C ARG A 194 72.79 28.32 1.90
N THR A 195 72.11 28.49 0.77
CA THR A 195 72.65 29.17 -0.42
C THR A 195 72.94 30.64 -0.14
N ALA A 196 71.99 31.37 0.46
CA ALA A 196 72.17 32.76 0.86
C ALA A 196 73.35 32.94 1.82
N LEU A 197 73.54 32.00 2.76
CA LEU A 197 74.69 32.01 3.66
C LEU A 197 76.02 31.82 2.93
N SER A 198 76.07 30.93 1.94
CA SER A 198 77.26 30.77 1.09
C SER A 198 77.58 32.06 0.34
N ILE A 199 76.59 32.64 -0.34
CA ILE A 199 76.74 33.89 -1.10
C ILE A 199 77.16 35.05 -0.19
N TRP A 200 76.57 35.16 1.01
CA TRP A 200 76.97 36.17 1.99
C TRP A 200 78.43 36.01 2.40
N ASN A 201 78.90 34.79 2.61
CA ASN A 201 80.27 34.53 3.01
C ASN A 201 81.29 34.85 1.90
N GLU A 202 80.88 34.80 0.65
CA GLU A 202 81.70 35.17 -0.51
C GLU A 202 81.78 36.70 -0.73
N LYS A 203 80.93 37.50 -0.07
CA LYS A 203 80.96 38.96 -0.20
C LYS A 203 82.23 39.57 0.38
N PRO A 204 82.70 40.71 -0.17
CA PRO A 204 83.84 41.45 0.37
C PRO A 204 83.64 41.84 1.85
N GLU A 205 84.73 41.83 2.63
CA GLU A 205 84.69 42.12 4.08
C GLU A 205 84.04 43.48 4.42
N ARG A 206 84.20 44.48 3.54
CA ARG A 206 83.60 45.82 3.67
C ARG A 206 82.06 45.82 3.67
N GLU A 207 81.45 44.83 3.04
CA GLU A 207 79.99 44.65 2.97
C GLU A 207 79.47 43.79 4.12
N ARG A 208 80.31 42.89 4.63
CA ARG A 208 79.96 41.96 5.71
C ARG A 208 80.17 42.49 7.11
N THR A 209 81.02 43.50 7.27
CA THR A 209 81.44 44.00 8.59
C THR A 209 81.02 45.44 8.84
N MET A 210 80.72 45.76 10.10
CA MET A 210 80.51 47.12 10.58
C MET A 210 81.67 47.56 11.47
N LYS A 211 81.94 48.87 11.54
CA LYS A 211 82.94 49.41 12.46
C LYS A 211 82.45 49.27 13.90
N ALA A 212 83.24 48.60 14.73
CA ALA A 212 83.01 48.44 16.16
C ALA A 212 84.16 49.09 16.93
N GLY A 213 84.07 50.40 17.15
CA GLY A 213 85.14 51.19 17.77
C GLY A 213 86.25 51.61 16.79
N TRP A 214 87.38 52.10 17.32
CA TRP A 214 88.39 52.80 16.52
C TRP A 214 89.21 51.90 15.58
N PHE A 215 89.34 50.60 15.85
CA PHE A 215 90.14 49.68 15.01
C PHE A 215 89.57 48.27 14.87
N ARG A 216 88.37 47.97 15.40
CA ARG A 216 87.77 46.63 15.26
C ARG A 216 86.60 46.66 14.28
N ARG A 217 86.50 45.60 13.48
CA ARG A 217 85.37 45.31 12.62
C ARG A 217 84.68 44.07 13.17
N LEU A 218 83.36 44.13 13.28
CA LEU A 218 82.52 43.00 13.68
C LEU A 218 81.57 42.67 12.53
N GLU A 219 81.15 41.41 12.43
CA GLU A 219 80.14 41.02 11.45
C GLU A 219 78.86 41.83 11.67
N ASN A 220 78.31 42.35 10.56
CA ASN A 220 77.05 43.05 10.58
C ASN A 220 75.92 42.02 10.51
N GLU A 221 75.53 41.49 11.67
CA GLU A 221 74.48 40.47 11.79
C GLU A 221 73.15 40.94 11.18
N ALA A 222 72.77 42.21 11.39
CA ALA A 222 71.53 42.76 10.84
C ALA A 222 71.54 42.79 9.30
N ALA A 223 72.68 43.13 8.68
CA ALA A 223 72.82 43.12 7.22
C ALA A 223 72.81 41.68 6.67
N ARG A 224 73.44 40.74 7.37
CA ARG A 224 73.42 39.31 7.03
C ARG A 224 72.01 38.75 7.07
N GLU A 225 71.27 38.99 8.14
CA GLU A 225 69.89 38.53 8.28
C GLU A 225 68.96 39.14 7.24
N SER A 226 69.13 40.44 6.95
CA SER A 226 68.35 41.13 5.90
C SER A 226 68.65 40.56 4.52
N PHE A 227 69.93 40.29 4.21
CA PHE A 227 70.33 39.66 2.95
C PHE A 227 69.73 38.25 2.80
N ILE A 228 69.81 37.41 3.84
CA ILE A 228 69.26 36.05 3.82
C ILE A 228 67.74 36.09 3.63
N ARG A 229 67.04 36.99 4.33
CA ARG A 229 65.59 37.13 4.22
C ARG A 229 65.17 37.51 2.80
N ASN A 230 65.76 38.57 2.25
CA ASN A 230 65.45 39.03 0.89
C ASN A 230 65.78 37.94 -0.15
N TYR A 231 66.92 37.25 -0.01
CA TYR A 231 67.28 36.16 -0.91
C TYR A 231 66.24 35.02 -0.89
N ILE A 232 65.77 34.64 0.30
CA ILE A 232 64.70 33.64 0.42
C ILE A 232 63.43 34.15 -0.26
N ASP A 233 62.98 35.36 0.08
CA ASP A 233 61.73 35.93 -0.45
C ASP A 233 61.76 36.03 -2.00
N ASP A 234 62.88 36.46 -2.58
CA ASP A 234 63.05 36.62 -4.03
C ASP A 234 63.03 35.29 -4.81
N HIS A 235 63.44 34.18 -4.18
CA HIS A 235 63.62 32.87 -4.86
C HIS A 235 62.61 31.82 -4.39
N TYR A 236 61.85 32.08 -3.33
CA TYR A 236 60.97 31.09 -2.70
C TYR A 236 59.84 30.64 -3.61
N GLU A 237 59.16 31.57 -4.27
CA GLU A 237 58.03 31.24 -5.15
C GLU A 237 58.48 30.38 -6.34
N GLU A 238 59.61 30.72 -6.97
CA GLU A 238 60.17 29.98 -8.10
C GLU A 238 60.52 28.54 -7.70
N GLU A 239 61.24 28.36 -6.59
CA GLU A 239 61.62 27.03 -6.10
C GLU A 239 60.42 26.20 -5.63
N LEU A 240 59.40 26.85 -5.06
CA LEU A 240 58.15 26.20 -4.69
C LEU A 240 57.40 25.70 -5.93
N ARG A 241 57.28 26.53 -6.97
CA ARG A 241 56.67 26.15 -8.24
C ARG A 241 57.39 24.98 -8.91
N LYS A 242 58.72 25.00 -8.96
CA LYS A 242 59.53 23.88 -9.46
C LYS A 242 59.27 22.60 -8.68
N ALA A 243 59.24 22.67 -7.35
CA ALA A 243 59.01 21.49 -6.51
C ALA A 243 57.61 20.86 -6.71
N HIS A 244 56.61 21.67 -7.09
CA HIS A 244 55.27 21.20 -7.44
C HIS A 244 55.09 20.88 -8.94
N GLY A 245 56.13 20.95 -9.76
CA GLY A 245 56.05 20.72 -11.20
C GLY A 245 55.21 21.75 -11.97
N LEU A 246 55.04 22.94 -11.38
CA LEU A 246 54.29 24.06 -11.93
C LEU A 246 55.25 25.06 -12.59
N GLU A 247 56.10 24.58 -13.51
CA GLU A 247 56.91 25.48 -14.34
C GLU A 247 56.02 26.22 -15.37
N PRO A 248 56.39 27.45 -15.78
CA PRO A 248 55.81 28.08 -16.96
C PRO A 248 56.14 27.31 -18.26
#